data_AF-A0A1U8Q958-F1
#
_entry.id   AF-A0A1U8Q958-F1
#
_cell.length_a   1.000
_cell.length_b   1.000
_cell.length_c   1.000
_cell.angle_alpha   90.00
_cell.angle_beta   90.00
_cell.angle_gamma   90.00
#
_symmetry.space_group_name_H-M   'P 1'
#
loop_
_entity.id
_entity.type
_entity.pdbx_description
1 polymer ?
#
loop_
_entity_poly.entity_id
_entity_poly.type
_entity_poly.pdbx_seq_one_letter_code
_entity_poly.pdbx_strand_id
1 'polypeptide(L)'
;MFYGGDPIPWILKAEKYFEYHDIQGLQRMTIASFHLEGEVILRFQWFRHSRPQISWQEFTEALCIRFGPTVYDDYDEMLSRVKQKGTVRDYQVEFERLATRVYGWPEKALVGCFVGGLRDDIKVEVKALQPNSLSAAAGLARLQEE
;
A
#
# COMPACT_ATOMS: atom_id res chain seq x y z
N MET A 1 -12.19 6.16 1.85
CA MET A 1 -12.04 7.08 0.70
C MET A 1 -10.71 6.77 0.03
N PHE A 2 -10.64 6.79 -1.29
CA PHE A 2 -9.42 6.50 -2.07
C PHE A 2 -8.88 7.78 -2.69
N TYR A 3 -7.63 8.11 -2.36
CA TYR A 3 -6.97 9.37 -2.71
C TYR A 3 -5.87 9.21 -3.77
N GLY A 4 -5.54 7.98 -4.14
CA GLY A 4 -4.36 7.62 -4.95
C GLY A 4 -3.49 6.58 -4.25
N GLY A 5 -2.40 6.15 -4.89
CA GLY A 5 -1.59 5.00 -4.47
C GLY A 5 -2.16 3.68 -4.97
N ASP A 6 -1.67 2.55 -4.44
CA ASP A 6 -2.08 1.24 -4.97
C ASP A 6 -3.62 1.06 -4.93
N PRO A 7 -4.28 0.92 -6.09
CA PRO A 7 -5.73 0.80 -6.16
C PRO A 7 -6.21 -0.60 -5.76
N ILE A 8 -5.34 -1.62 -5.72
CA ILE A 8 -5.75 -3.02 -5.51
C ILE A 8 -6.53 -3.25 -4.20
N PRO A 9 -6.07 -2.79 -3.02
CA PRO A 9 -6.82 -2.97 -1.77
C PRO A 9 -8.20 -2.30 -1.80
N TRP A 10 -8.31 -1.13 -2.46
CA TRP A 10 -9.57 -0.42 -2.60
C TRP A 10 -10.53 -1.15 -3.55
N ILE A 11 -10.03 -1.61 -4.71
CA ILE A 11 -10.81 -2.40 -5.68
C ILE A 11 -11.33 -3.68 -5.01
N LEU A 12 -10.48 -4.43 -4.31
CA LEU A 12 -10.87 -5.66 -3.61
C LEU A 12 -11.94 -5.41 -2.55
N LYS A 13 -11.86 -4.30 -1.81
CA LYS A 13 -12.88 -3.92 -0.83
C LYS A 13 -14.20 -3.55 -1.51
N ALA A 14 -14.14 -2.83 -2.64
CA ALA A 14 -15.31 -2.46 -3.41
C ALA A 14 -16.02 -3.69 -4.02
N GLU A 15 -15.26 -4.62 -4.61
CA GLU A 15 -15.80 -5.87 -5.16
C GLU A 15 -16.54 -6.69 -4.09
N LYS A 16 -15.94 -6.88 -2.91
CA LYS A 16 -16.58 -7.58 -1.79
C LYS A 16 -17.88 -6.90 -1.35
N TYR A 17 -17.89 -5.56 -1.33
CA TYR A 17 -19.08 -4.80 -0.99
C TYR A 17 -20.18 -4.99 -2.06
N PHE A 18 -19.82 -4.94 -3.33
CA PHE A 18 -20.78 -5.13 -4.42
C PHE A 18 -21.33 -6.55 -4.47
N GLU A 19 -20.49 -7.56 -4.24
CA GLU A 19 -20.92 -8.96 -4.16
C GLU A 19 -21.89 -9.17 -2.99
N TYR A 20 -21.55 -8.67 -1.80
CA TYR A 20 -22.39 -8.82 -0.61
C TYR A 20 -23.77 -8.16 -0.75
N HIS A 21 -23.84 -7.04 -1.46
CA HIS A 21 -25.07 -6.26 -1.66
C HIS A 21 -25.77 -6.51 -3.01
N ASP A 22 -25.29 -7.48 -3.81
CA ASP A 22 -25.77 -7.76 -5.18
C ASP A 22 -25.85 -6.50 -6.08
N ILE A 23 -24.85 -5.64 -5.97
CA ILE A 23 -24.77 -4.40 -6.76
C ILE A 23 -24.17 -4.74 -8.13
N GLN A 24 -24.89 -4.39 -9.20
CA GLN A 24 -24.51 -4.73 -10.57
C GLN A 24 -24.46 -3.50 -11.50
N GLY A 25 -23.73 -3.63 -12.61
CA GLY A 25 -23.71 -2.66 -13.71
C GLY A 25 -23.33 -1.23 -13.27
N LEU A 26 -24.08 -0.24 -13.79
CA LEU A 26 -23.82 1.19 -13.58
C LEU A 26 -23.93 1.64 -12.11
N GLN A 27 -24.61 0.87 -11.26
CA GLN A 27 -24.72 1.20 -9.84
C GLN A 27 -23.37 1.08 -9.12
N ARG A 28 -22.53 0.10 -9.51
CA ARG A 28 -21.16 -0.06 -8.98
C ARG A 28 -20.35 1.22 -9.16
N MET A 29 -20.40 1.79 -10.37
CA MET A 29 -19.69 3.01 -10.72
C MET A 29 -20.17 4.22 -9.92
N THR A 30 -21.47 4.33 -9.74
CA THR A 30 -22.08 5.42 -8.96
C THR A 30 -21.69 5.33 -7.49
N ILE A 31 -21.80 4.14 -6.90
CA ILE A 31 -21.45 3.90 -5.49
C ILE A 31 -19.95 4.09 -5.26
N ALA A 32 -19.10 3.55 -6.13
CA ALA A 32 -17.66 3.73 -6.06
C ALA A 32 -17.26 5.22 -6.09
N SER A 33 -17.94 6.03 -6.89
CA SER A 33 -17.63 7.45 -7.04
C SER A 33 -17.77 8.26 -5.74
N PHE A 34 -18.70 7.87 -4.85
CA PHE A 34 -18.83 8.48 -3.53
C PHE A 34 -17.61 8.24 -2.63
N HIS A 35 -16.76 7.26 -2.97
CA HIS A 35 -15.60 6.88 -2.19
C HIS A 35 -14.27 7.32 -2.82
N LEU A 36 -14.31 8.09 -3.91
CA LEU A 36 -13.14 8.67 -4.56
C LEU A 36 -12.92 10.10 -4.06
N GLU A 37 -11.68 10.44 -3.74
CA GLU A 37 -11.28 11.78 -3.31
C GLU A 37 -9.95 12.20 -3.97
N GLY A 38 -9.53 13.45 -3.74
CA GLY A 38 -8.25 13.98 -4.24
C GLY A 38 -8.18 14.03 -5.77
N GLU A 39 -7.05 13.63 -6.34
CA GLU A 39 -6.87 13.61 -7.81
C GLU A 39 -7.76 12.54 -8.48
N VAL A 40 -8.14 11.50 -7.74
CA VAL A 40 -8.86 10.34 -8.31
C VAL A 40 -10.28 10.70 -8.75
N ILE A 41 -10.98 11.56 -8.00
CA ILE A 41 -12.35 11.99 -8.37
C ILE A 41 -12.35 12.81 -9.66
N LEU A 42 -11.34 13.67 -9.86
CA LEU A 42 -11.21 14.47 -11.10
C LEU A 42 -10.99 13.55 -12.31
N ARG A 43 -10.21 12.48 -12.13
CA ARG A 43 -10.00 11.48 -13.17
C ARG A 43 -11.24 10.68 -13.48
N PHE A 44 -11.99 10.27 -12.47
CA PHE A 44 -13.27 9.61 -12.66
C PHE A 44 -14.24 10.47 -13.48
N GLN A 45 -14.34 11.76 -13.18
CA GLN A 45 -15.17 12.70 -13.94
C GLN A 45 -14.74 12.82 -15.40
N TRP A 46 -13.43 12.91 -15.66
CA TRP A 46 -12.89 12.93 -17.02
C TRP A 46 -13.18 11.62 -17.80
N PHE A 47 -13.03 10.47 -17.14
CA PHE A 47 -13.38 9.17 -17.74
C PHE A 47 -14.86 9.07 -18.07
N ARG A 48 -15.75 9.53 -17.16
CA ARG A 48 -17.19 9.57 -17.42
C ARG A 48 -17.57 10.49 -18.58
N HIS A 49 -16.88 11.62 -18.73
CA HIS A 49 -17.14 12.55 -19.82
C HIS A 49 -16.67 11.98 -21.17
N SER A 50 -15.49 11.37 -21.21
CA SER A 50 -14.91 10.79 -22.43
C SER A 50 -15.52 9.43 -22.81
N ARG A 51 -15.99 8.66 -21.81
CA ARG A 51 -16.58 7.33 -21.97
C ARG A 51 -17.79 7.17 -21.02
N PRO A 52 -18.97 7.65 -21.44
CA PRO A 52 -20.18 7.62 -20.59
C PRO A 52 -20.64 6.22 -20.16
N GLN A 53 -20.25 5.20 -20.93
CA GLN A 53 -20.59 3.79 -20.70
C GLN A 53 -19.42 2.96 -20.19
N ILE A 54 -18.39 3.59 -19.60
CA ILE A 54 -17.25 2.88 -19.04
C ILE A 54 -17.72 1.88 -17.96
N SER A 55 -17.36 0.62 -18.17
CA SER A 55 -17.66 -0.46 -17.23
C SER A 55 -16.81 -0.34 -15.97
N TRP A 56 -17.25 -1.01 -14.90
CA TRP A 56 -16.47 -1.13 -13.68
C TRP A 56 -15.09 -1.73 -13.96
N GLN A 57 -15.03 -2.78 -14.79
CA GLN A 57 -13.78 -3.42 -15.18
C GLN A 57 -12.81 -2.44 -15.84
N GLU A 58 -13.23 -1.75 -16.90
CA GLU A 58 -12.39 -0.78 -17.62
C GLU A 58 -11.93 0.36 -16.71
N PHE A 59 -12.77 0.78 -15.76
CA PHE A 59 -12.39 1.78 -14.77
C PHE A 59 -11.30 1.28 -13.82
N THR A 60 -11.46 0.06 -13.27
CA THR A 60 -10.45 -0.53 -12.38
C THR A 60 -9.12 -0.80 -13.10
N GLU A 61 -9.16 -1.24 -14.35
CA GLU A 61 -7.97 -1.38 -15.19
C GLU A 61 -7.27 -0.03 -15.40
N ALA A 62 -8.02 1.03 -15.71
CA ALA A 62 -7.46 2.37 -15.86
C ALA A 62 -6.86 2.91 -14.55
N LEU A 63 -7.43 2.59 -13.40
CA LEU A 63 -6.83 2.90 -12.10
C LEU A 63 -5.54 2.13 -11.88
N CYS A 64 -5.51 0.83 -12.18
CA CYS A 64 -4.30 0.00 -12.07
C CYS A 64 -3.18 0.48 -13.00
N ILE A 65 -3.49 0.88 -14.23
CA ILE A 65 -2.48 1.44 -15.16
C ILE A 65 -1.86 2.73 -14.62
N ARG A 66 -2.68 3.55 -13.95
CA ARG A 66 -2.27 4.90 -13.54
C ARG A 66 -1.64 4.95 -12.15
N PHE A 67 -2.18 4.18 -11.21
CA PHE A 67 -1.82 4.21 -9.80
C PHE A 67 -1.32 2.87 -9.27
N GLY A 68 -1.53 1.80 -10.04
CA GLY A 68 -1.03 0.49 -9.69
C GLY A 68 0.48 0.39 -9.86
N PRO A 69 1.06 -0.70 -9.32
CA PRO A 69 2.44 -1.08 -9.61
C PRO A 69 2.73 -0.96 -11.10
N THR A 70 3.76 -0.22 -11.49
CA THR A 70 4.28 -0.35 -12.85
C THR A 70 4.97 -1.71 -12.99
N VAL A 71 5.02 -2.28 -14.20
CA VAL A 71 5.86 -3.47 -14.49
C VAL A 71 7.35 -3.22 -14.26
N TYR A 72 7.74 -1.96 -14.02
CA TYR A 72 9.09 -1.53 -13.67
C TYR A 72 9.29 -1.36 -12.16
N ASP A 73 8.24 -1.49 -11.35
CA ASP A 73 8.33 -1.38 -9.89
C ASP A 73 8.95 -2.67 -9.35
N ASP A 74 10.27 -2.62 -9.13
CA ASP A 74 10.99 -3.66 -8.41
C ASP A 74 10.74 -3.49 -6.91
N TYR A 75 9.78 -4.26 -6.39
CA TYR A 75 9.42 -4.23 -4.97
C TYR A 75 10.57 -4.69 -4.06
N ASP A 76 11.47 -5.54 -4.56
CA ASP A 76 12.66 -5.97 -3.83
C ASP A 76 13.63 -4.79 -3.67
N GLU A 77 13.84 -4.02 -4.74
CA GLU A 77 14.62 -2.77 -4.73
C GLU A 77 13.97 -1.72 -3.81
N MET A 78 12.66 -1.50 -3.94
CA MET A 78 11.93 -0.52 -3.14
C MET A 78 11.96 -0.87 -1.64
N LEU A 79 11.74 -2.14 -1.29
CA LEU A 79 11.80 -2.61 0.09
C LEU A 79 13.22 -2.43 0.67
N SER A 80 14.25 -2.75 -0.12
CA SER A 80 15.66 -2.62 0.31
C SER A 80 16.08 -1.16 0.60
N ARG A 81 15.39 -0.20 -0.02
CA ARG A 81 15.70 1.24 0.09
C ARG A 81 14.85 1.99 1.08
N VAL A 82 13.85 1.35 1.68
CA VAL A 82 12.93 2.02 2.60
C VAL A 82 13.68 2.47 3.86
N LYS A 83 13.53 3.75 4.22
CA LYS A 83 14.23 4.39 5.35
C LYS A 83 13.24 5.13 6.24
N GLN A 84 13.44 5.06 7.55
CA GLN A 84 12.70 5.84 8.52
C GLN A 84 13.03 7.33 8.34
N LYS A 85 12.02 8.13 7.96
CA LYS A 85 12.12 9.59 7.86
C LYS A 85 11.35 10.32 8.97
N GLY A 86 10.33 9.68 9.53
CA GLY A 86 9.47 10.20 10.58
C GLY A 86 9.37 9.21 11.73
N THR A 87 8.15 8.94 12.19
CA THR A 87 7.92 8.00 13.28
C THR A 87 8.24 6.56 12.88
N VAL A 88 8.59 5.71 13.84
CA VAL A 88 8.74 4.25 13.66
C VAL A 88 7.43 3.65 13.18
N ARG A 89 6.27 4.18 13.62
CA ARG A 89 4.96 3.71 13.18
C ARG A 89 4.75 3.93 11.68
N ASP A 90 5.02 5.13 11.18
CA ASP A 90 4.86 5.43 9.75
C ASP A 90 5.84 4.60 8.90
N TYR A 91 7.07 4.45 9.39
CA TYR A 91 8.08 3.59 8.77
C TYR A 91 7.62 2.12 8.70
N GLN A 92 7.08 1.59 9.79
CA GLN A 92 6.60 0.21 9.86
C GLN A 92 5.47 -0.04 8.86
N VAL A 93 4.49 0.86 8.79
CA VAL A 93 3.36 0.75 7.85
C VAL A 93 3.87 0.71 6.41
N GLU A 94 4.82 1.57 6.05
CA GLU A 94 5.37 1.59 4.70
C GLU A 94 6.22 0.36 4.40
N PHE A 95 7.01 -0.12 5.37
CA PHE A 95 7.78 -1.36 5.24
C PHE A 95 6.86 -2.56 4.99
N GLU A 96 5.82 -2.74 5.81
CA GLU A 96 4.85 -3.84 5.68
C GLU A 96 4.11 -3.77 4.34
N ARG A 97 3.75 -2.55 3.88
CA ARG A 97 3.11 -2.34 2.58
C ARG A 97 3.95 -2.86 1.41
N LEU A 98 5.27 -2.68 1.46
CA LEU A 98 6.20 -3.21 0.46
C LEU A 98 6.49 -4.69 0.68
N ALA A 99 6.63 -5.13 1.92
CA ALA A 99 6.92 -6.52 2.28
C ALA A 99 5.81 -7.49 1.85
N THR A 100 4.55 -7.04 1.81
CA THR A 100 3.43 -7.84 1.27
C THR A 100 3.51 -8.12 -0.23
N ARG A 101 4.44 -7.47 -0.95
CA ARG A 101 4.57 -7.56 -2.42
C ARG A 101 5.87 -8.21 -2.90
N VAL A 102 6.82 -8.46 -2.00
CA VAL A 102 8.04 -9.21 -2.31
C VAL A 102 7.84 -10.69 -2.05
N TYR A 103 8.48 -11.54 -2.84
CA TYR A 103 8.42 -12.98 -2.71
C TYR A 103 9.83 -13.56 -2.55
N GLY A 104 9.98 -14.61 -1.73
CA GLY A 104 11.25 -15.32 -1.59
C GLY A 104 12.26 -14.71 -0.61
N TRP A 105 11.91 -13.65 0.12
CA TRP A 105 12.75 -13.11 1.19
C TRP A 105 12.69 -14.00 2.44
N PRO A 106 13.82 -14.50 2.96
CA PRO A 106 13.86 -15.14 4.27
C PRO A 106 13.49 -14.15 5.38
N GLU A 107 12.84 -14.60 6.45
CA GLU A 107 12.48 -13.73 7.59
C GLU A 107 13.69 -12.99 8.16
N LYS A 108 14.84 -13.67 8.26
CA LYS A 108 16.10 -13.05 8.68
C LYS A 108 16.52 -11.87 7.78
N ALA A 109 16.26 -11.96 6.47
CA ALA A 109 16.56 -10.87 5.53
C ALA A 109 15.57 -9.70 5.71
N LEU A 110 14.29 -9.98 5.93
CA LEU A 110 13.29 -8.95 6.24
C LEU A 110 13.62 -8.21 7.53
N VAL A 111 13.98 -8.93 8.59
CA VAL A 111 14.41 -8.33 9.86
C VAL A 111 15.67 -7.49 9.67
N GLY A 112 16.67 -8.01 8.95
CA GLY A 112 17.90 -7.27 8.65
C GLY A 112 17.64 -5.99 7.86
N CYS A 113 16.72 -6.04 6.89
CA CYS A 113 16.32 -4.90 6.08
C CYS A 113 15.55 -3.86 6.89
N PHE A 114 14.59 -4.30 7.71
CA PHE A 114 13.82 -3.44 8.61
C PHE A 114 14.76 -2.69 9.56
N VAL A 115 15.60 -3.42 10.29
CA VAL A 115 16.55 -2.81 11.23
C VAL A 115 17.58 -1.93 10.50
N GLY A 116 17.98 -2.30 9.28
CA GLY A 116 18.87 -1.50 8.44
C GLY A 116 18.22 -0.20 7.93
N GLY A 117 16.90 -0.13 7.89
CA GLY A 117 16.13 1.03 7.47
C GLY A 117 15.77 2.02 8.58
N LEU A 118 15.89 1.61 9.85
CA LEU A 118 15.71 2.48 11.01
C LEU A 118 16.74 3.61 11.05
N ARG A 119 16.38 4.70 11.73
CA ARG A 119 17.27 5.83 12.03
C ARG A 119 18.42 5.35 12.93
N ASP A 120 19.61 5.91 12.75
CA ASP A 120 20.83 5.33 13.35
C ASP A 120 20.83 5.33 14.88
N ASP A 121 20.18 6.30 15.54
CA ASP A 121 19.96 6.35 16.99
C ASP A 121 19.14 5.16 17.52
N ILE A 122 18.07 4.78 16.82
CA ILE A 122 17.22 3.64 17.19
C ILE A 122 17.86 2.32 16.80
N LYS A 123 18.47 2.28 15.61
CA LYS A 123 19.04 1.08 14.99
C LYS A 123 20.13 0.44 15.81
N VAL A 124 20.99 1.21 16.47
CA VAL A 124 22.08 0.66 17.30
C VAL A 124 21.51 -0.17 18.44
N GLU A 125 20.53 0.36 19.17
CA GLU A 125 19.90 -0.32 20.29
C GLU A 125 19.10 -1.55 19.84
N VAL A 126 18.30 -1.42 18.78
CA VAL A 126 17.54 -2.54 18.23
C VAL A 126 18.48 -3.66 17.75
N LYS A 127 19.62 -3.33 17.14
CA LYS A 127 20.62 -4.34 16.74
C LYS A 127 21.25 -5.05 17.94
N ALA A 128 21.54 -4.33 19.02
CA ALA A 128 22.14 -4.90 20.23
C ALA A 128 21.25 -5.97 20.86
N LEU A 129 19.93 -5.80 20.76
CA LEU A 129 18.93 -6.73 21.29
C LEU A 129 18.62 -7.93 20.39
N GLN A 130 19.19 -7.98 19.17
CA GLN A 130 19.11 -9.10 18.23
C GLN A 130 17.68 -9.64 18.02
N PRO A 131 16.74 -8.83 17.48
CA PRO A 131 15.39 -9.29 17.17
C PRO A 131 15.44 -10.46 16.18
N ASN A 132 14.57 -11.44 16.41
CA ASN A 132 14.46 -12.65 15.59
C ASN A 132 13.20 -12.66 14.69
N SER A 133 12.37 -11.63 14.76
CA SER A 133 11.14 -11.46 13.96
C SER A 133 10.87 -9.99 13.70
N LEU A 134 10.08 -9.69 12.66
CA LEU A 134 9.67 -8.31 12.35
C LEU A 134 8.87 -7.68 13.50
N SER A 135 8.00 -8.45 14.15
CA SER A 135 7.22 -7.98 15.30
C SER A 135 8.12 -7.58 16.47
N ALA A 136 9.16 -8.38 16.76
CA ALA A 136 10.13 -8.05 17.79
C ALA A 136 10.93 -6.80 17.42
N ALA A 137 11.44 -6.71 16.19
CA ALA A 137 12.18 -5.55 15.72
C ALA A 137 11.34 -4.26 15.79
N ALA A 138 10.09 -4.30 15.35
CA ALA A 138 9.17 -3.16 15.40
C ALA A 138 8.81 -2.78 16.84
N GLY A 139 8.61 -3.75 17.73
CA GLY A 139 8.37 -3.52 19.16
C GLY A 139 9.53 -2.79 19.83
N LEU A 140 10.76 -3.27 19.61
CA LEU A 140 11.97 -2.66 20.14
C LEU A 140 12.23 -1.27 19.56
N ALA A 141 11.99 -1.09 18.26
CA ALA A 141 12.16 0.22 17.62
C ALA A 141 11.21 1.27 18.20
N ARG A 142 9.94 0.90 18.48
CA ARG A 142 8.97 1.81 19.11
C ARG A 142 9.36 2.17 20.54
N LEU A 143 9.84 1.20 21.32
CA LEU A 143 10.32 1.45 22.69
C LEU A 143 11.46 2.47 22.72
N GLN A 144 12.32 2.47 21.70
CA GLN A 144 13.47 3.37 21.61
C GLN A 144 13.13 4.76 21.05
N GLU A 145 11.96 4.94 20.44
CA GLU A 145 11.50 6.23 19.94
C GLU A 145 10.79 7.07 21.01
N GLU A 146 10.34 6.45 22.11
CA GLU A 146 9.79 7.12 23.31
C GLU A 146 10.86 7.85 24.12
#